data_AF-A0A6H9Z7Y8-F1
#
_entry.id   AF-A0A6H9Z7Y8-F1
#
_cell.length_a   1.000
_cell.length_b   1.000
_cell.length_c   1.000
_cell.angle_alpha   90.00
_cell.angle_beta   90.00
_cell.angle_gamma   90.00
#
_symmetry.space_group_name_H-M   'P 1'
#
loop_
_entity.id
_entity.type
_entity.pdbx_description
1 polymer ?
#
loop_
_entity_poly.entity_id
_entity_poly.type
_entity_poly.pdbx_seq_one_letter_code
_entity_poly.pdbx_strand_id
1 'polypeptide(L)'
;FQDFPTFMKKVISVEQPSEEKLNWKAKIFWSSRTWESTIIEQLPDKRIVWRSKGPKGHVDGAVTFHRVAPNLTRVLLVLEYHPQGLFERTGNLWRAQGRRARLELKNFRRHVMSQSLLKADEIEGWRGEIRDSKVVMTHEEGLAAEEKAQKEGSDQYEESYDREPAKASSSSSSKTTSKKSEKEPQASR
;
A
#
# COMPACT_ATOMS: atom_id res chain seq x y z
N PHE A 1 2.96 14.51 3.06
CA PHE A 1 1.59 15.05 3.27
C PHE A 1 1.41 16.50 2.79
N GLN A 2 2.45 17.34 2.89
CA GLN A 2 2.34 18.78 2.65
C GLN A 2 2.00 19.16 1.20
N ASP A 3 2.20 18.25 0.23
CA ASP A 3 1.84 18.47 -1.17
C ASP A 3 0.33 18.37 -1.47
N PHE A 4 -0.47 17.88 -0.51
CA PHE A 4 -1.90 17.63 -0.74
C PHE A 4 -2.68 18.85 -1.24
N PRO A 5 -2.45 20.09 -0.74
CA PRO A 5 -3.10 21.30 -1.28
C PRO A 5 -2.84 21.54 -2.78
N THR A 6 -1.73 21.04 -3.33
CA THR A 6 -1.39 21.25 -4.75
C THR A 6 -2.33 20.52 -5.70
N PHE A 7 -2.95 19.43 -5.26
CA PHE A 7 -3.84 18.61 -6.09
C PHE A 7 -5.23 18.36 -5.49
N MET A 8 -5.42 18.54 -4.18
CA MET A 8 -6.72 18.42 -3.51
C MET A 8 -7.38 19.79 -3.34
N LYS A 9 -8.46 20.04 -4.09
CA LYS A 9 -9.07 21.39 -4.21
C LYS A 9 -9.66 21.97 -2.93
N LYS A 10 -9.87 21.18 -1.87
CA LYS A 10 -10.46 21.63 -0.60
C LYS A 10 -9.52 21.56 0.59
N VAL A 11 -8.34 20.98 0.40
CA VAL A 11 -7.28 21.08 1.39
C VAL A 11 -6.60 22.42 1.16
N ILE A 12 -6.59 23.27 2.19
CA ILE A 12 -5.99 24.61 2.13
C ILE A 12 -4.52 24.50 2.54
N SER A 13 -4.24 23.82 3.65
CA SER A 13 -2.88 23.55 4.10
C SER A 13 -2.83 22.27 4.92
N VAL A 14 -1.66 21.64 4.92
CA VAL A 14 -1.29 20.55 5.81
C VAL A 14 0.10 20.87 6.36
N GLU A 15 0.22 20.92 7.67
CA GLU A 15 1.49 21.10 8.37
C GLU A 15 1.81 19.82 9.14
N GLN A 16 3.06 19.39 9.17
CA GLN A 16 3.49 18.16 9.84
C GLN A 16 4.51 18.50 10.93
N PRO A 17 4.07 18.83 12.16
CA PRO A 17 4.98 19.21 13.25
C PRO A 17 5.83 18.05 13.79
N SER A 18 5.41 16.80 13.58
CA SER A 18 6.17 15.59 13.88
C SER A 18 5.76 14.47 12.93
N GLU A 19 6.50 13.37 12.89
CA GLU A 19 6.23 12.24 11.99
C GLU A 19 4.81 11.70 12.13
N GLU A 20 4.33 11.62 13.37
CA GLU A 20 3.02 11.10 13.71
C GLU A 20 1.90 12.16 13.76
N LYS A 21 2.19 13.47 13.63
CA LYS A 21 1.18 14.53 13.79
C LYS A 21 1.02 15.39 12.54
N LEU A 22 -0.23 15.72 12.24
CA LEU A 22 -0.63 16.53 11.09
C LEU A 22 -1.65 17.57 11.52
N ASN A 23 -1.39 18.83 11.20
CA ASN A 23 -2.35 19.92 11.34
C ASN A 23 -3.00 20.21 9.99
N TRP A 24 -4.31 20.05 9.92
CA TRP A 24 -5.08 20.22 8.70
C TRP A 24 -5.84 21.53 8.72
N LYS A 25 -5.93 22.16 7.55
CA LYS A 25 -6.89 23.22 7.26
C LYS A 25 -7.59 22.91 5.95
N ALA A 26 -8.91 22.80 5.99
CA ALA A 26 -9.70 22.48 4.80
C ALA A 26 -11.01 23.26 4.73
N LYS A 27 -11.54 23.41 3.51
CA LYS A 27 -12.84 24.03 3.26
C LYS A 27 -13.93 22.96 3.21
N ILE A 28 -14.77 22.93 4.23
CA ILE A 28 -15.94 22.06 4.33
C ILE A 28 -17.19 22.92 4.09
N PHE A 29 -17.81 22.73 2.93
CA PHE A 29 -18.86 23.61 2.40
C PHE A 29 -18.43 25.09 2.35
N TRP A 30 -19.15 25.95 3.06
CA TRP A 30 -18.89 27.39 3.15
C TRP A 30 -17.94 27.75 4.30
N SER A 31 -17.52 26.78 5.13
CA SER A 31 -16.71 27.04 6.33
C SER A 31 -15.32 26.42 6.23
N SER A 32 -14.32 27.15 6.72
CA SER A 32 -12.98 26.63 6.95
C SER A 32 -12.96 25.88 8.28
N ARG A 33 -12.40 24.66 8.28
CA ARG A 33 -12.19 23.85 9.48
C ARG A 33 -10.72 23.53 9.64
N THR A 34 -10.30 23.45 10.89
CA THR A 34 -8.98 23.01 11.29
C THR A 34 -9.11 21.84 12.26
N TRP A 35 -8.23 20.87 12.14
CA TRP A 35 -8.13 19.75 13.06
C TRP A 35 -6.71 19.20 13.08
N GLU A 36 -6.31 18.62 14.21
CA GLU A 36 -5.07 17.86 14.37
C GLU A 36 -5.40 16.39 14.09
N SER A 37 -4.51 15.69 13.40
CA SER A 37 -4.56 14.24 13.22
C SER A 37 -3.29 13.64 13.79
N THR A 38 -3.43 12.52 14.50
CA THR A 38 -2.35 11.71 15.03
C THR A 38 -2.42 10.35 14.35
N ILE A 39 -1.34 9.98 13.66
CA ILE A 39 -1.14 8.66 13.10
C ILE A 39 -0.98 7.70 14.28
N ILE A 40 -1.88 6.73 14.38
CA ILE A 40 -1.82 5.68 15.41
C ILE A 40 -0.91 4.57 14.92
N GLU A 41 -1.04 4.23 13.64
CA GLU A 41 -0.28 3.16 13.04
C GLU A 41 0.07 3.49 11.60
N GLN A 42 1.31 3.27 11.24
CA GLN A 42 1.78 3.36 9.87
C GLN A 42 2.75 2.22 9.61
N LEU A 43 2.37 1.37 8.67
CA LEU A 43 3.21 0.30 8.14
C LEU A 43 3.43 0.59 6.65
N PRO A 44 4.69 0.78 6.20
CA PRO A 44 5.02 1.03 4.81
C PRO A 44 4.33 0.03 3.88
N ASP A 45 3.80 0.54 2.76
CA ASP A 45 3.11 -0.21 1.70
C ASP A 45 1.92 -1.08 2.14
N LYS A 46 1.47 -0.96 3.40
CA LYS A 46 0.40 -1.78 3.96
C LYS A 46 -0.77 -0.93 4.42
N ARG A 47 -0.56 -0.02 5.37
CA ARG A 47 -1.64 0.78 5.94
C ARG A 47 -1.19 2.00 6.73
N ILE A 48 -2.10 2.96 6.84
CA ILE A 48 -2.00 4.12 7.72
C ILE A 48 -3.35 4.27 8.43
N VAL A 49 -3.33 4.38 9.76
CA VAL A 49 -4.51 4.59 10.60
C VAL A 49 -4.27 5.84 11.43
N TRP A 50 -5.27 6.71 11.48
CA TRP A 50 -5.17 7.95 12.25
C TRP A 50 -6.46 8.23 13.02
N ARG A 51 -6.29 8.99 14.09
CA ARG A 51 -7.39 9.68 14.79
C ARG A 51 -7.14 11.15 14.82
N SER A 52 -8.21 11.91 14.97
CA SER A 52 -8.16 13.35 14.88
C SER A 52 -8.92 14.00 16.02
N LYS A 53 -8.63 15.28 16.23
CA LYS A 53 -9.38 16.16 17.14
C LYS A 53 -9.45 17.55 16.54
N GLY A 54 -10.58 18.22 16.68
CA GLY A 54 -10.74 19.56 16.15
C GLY A 54 -12.00 20.24 16.67
N PRO A 55 -11.98 21.57 16.85
CA PRO A 55 -13.05 22.32 17.52
C PRO A 55 -14.37 22.39 16.74
N LYS A 56 -14.32 22.13 15.44
CA LYS A 56 -15.50 22.16 14.55
C LYS A 56 -15.71 20.80 13.91
N GLY A 57 -15.31 19.72 14.57
CA GLY A 57 -15.34 18.37 14.04
C GLY A 57 -14.08 17.99 13.27
N HIS A 58 -13.92 16.69 13.06
CA HIS A 58 -12.70 16.07 12.56
C HIS A 58 -13.03 14.77 11.80
N VAL A 59 -12.02 14.17 11.17
CA VAL A 59 -12.18 12.95 10.38
C VAL A 59 -11.12 11.94 10.82
N ASP A 60 -11.57 10.84 11.39
CA ASP A 60 -10.74 9.67 11.66
C ASP A 60 -10.72 8.78 10.42
N GLY A 61 -9.76 7.87 10.34
CA GLY A 61 -9.78 6.93 9.22
C GLY A 61 -8.62 5.97 9.15
N ALA A 62 -8.70 5.17 8.10
CA ALA A 62 -7.67 4.23 7.72
C ALA A 62 -7.55 4.18 6.21
N VAL A 63 -6.32 4.06 5.72
CA VAL A 63 -6.02 3.72 4.34
C VAL A 63 -5.22 2.43 4.33
N THR A 64 -5.54 1.52 3.41
CA THR A 64 -4.83 0.27 3.20
C THR A 64 -4.48 0.09 1.73
N PHE A 65 -3.34 -0.55 1.48
CA PHE A 65 -2.78 -0.77 0.16
C PHE A 65 -2.71 -2.28 -0.11
N HIS A 66 -3.25 -2.70 -1.25
CA HIS A 66 -3.33 -4.11 -1.62
C HIS A 66 -2.80 -4.29 -3.02
N ARG A 67 -1.77 -5.10 -3.19
CA ARG A 67 -1.26 -5.48 -4.51
C ARG A 67 -2.30 -6.36 -5.22
N VAL A 68 -2.66 -5.98 -6.44
CA VAL A 68 -3.59 -6.74 -7.30
C VAL A 68 -2.85 -7.34 -8.50
N ALA A 69 -1.87 -6.62 -9.05
CA ALA A 69 -0.95 -7.07 -10.09
C ALA A 69 0.41 -6.33 -9.92
N PRO A 70 1.46 -6.65 -10.69
CA PRO A 70 2.77 -5.98 -10.56
C PRO A 70 2.70 -4.45 -10.56
N ASN A 71 1.89 -3.86 -11.44
CA ASN A 71 1.72 -2.41 -11.58
C ASN A 71 0.30 -1.94 -11.21
N LEU A 72 -0.40 -2.70 -10.35
CA LEU A 72 -1.77 -2.37 -9.95
C LEU A 72 -1.97 -2.54 -8.45
N THR A 73 -2.20 -1.41 -7.78
CA THR A 73 -2.48 -1.35 -6.34
C THR A 73 -3.92 -0.89 -6.12
N ARG A 74 -4.66 -1.63 -5.31
CA ARG A 74 -5.96 -1.22 -4.80
C ARG A 74 -5.75 -0.45 -3.49
N VAL A 75 -6.20 0.79 -3.48
CA VAL A 75 -6.21 1.64 -2.28
C VAL A 75 -7.63 1.64 -1.71
N LEU A 76 -7.79 1.21 -0.46
CA LEU A 76 -9.05 1.34 0.27
C LEU A 76 -8.91 2.44 1.32
N LEU A 77 -9.81 3.42 1.26
CA LEU A 77 -9.90 4.53 2.21
C LEU A 77 -11.22 4.43 2.97
N VAL A 78 -11.13 4.34 4.29
CA VAL A 78 -12.27 4.39 5.21
C VAL A 78 -12.16 5.69 6.01
N LEU A 79 -13.25 6.46 6.06
CA LEU A 79 -13.32 7.72 6.78
C LEU A 79 -14.50 7.68 7.74
N GLU A 80 -14.25 8.07 8.98
CA GLU A 80 -15.27 8.31 9.99
C GLU A 80 -15.30 9.81 10.29
N TYR A 81 -16.46 10.43 10.05
CA TYR A 81 -16.60 11.87 10.24
C TYR A 81 -17.32 12.15 11.55
N HIS A 82 -16.65 12.90 12.43
CA HIS A 82 -17.19 13.37 13.69
C HIS A 82 -17.56 14.85 13.57
N PRO A 83 -18.82 15.19 13.22
CA PRO A 83 -19.27 16.58 13.25
C PRO A 83 -19.32 17.08 14.70
N GLN A 84 -19.03 18.35 14.90
CA GLN A 84 -19.30 19.06 16.15
C GLN A 84 -19.96 20.40 15.85
N GLY A 85 -20.96 20.77 16.65
CA GLY A 85 -21.66 22.06 16.56
C GLY A 85 -22.92 22.03 15.68
N LEU A 86 -23.39 23.20 15.23
CA LEU A 86 -24.70 23.44 14.58
C LEU A 86 -25.06 22.60 13.32
N PHE A 87 -24.20 21.69 12.87
CA PHE A 87 -24.43 20.83 11.70
C PHE A 87 -24.88 19.40 12.02
N GLU A 88 -25.06 19.05 13.29
CA GLU A 88 -25.36 17.67 13.75
C GLU A 88 -26.67 17.08 13.20
N ARG A 89 -27.54 17.87 12.56
CA ARG A 89 -28.90 17.43 12.17
C ARG A 89 -29.21 17.33 10.67
N THR A 90 -28.26 17.56 9.76
CA THR A 90 -28.55 17.45 8.31
C THR A 90 -28.07 16.12 7.73
N GLY A 91 -28.95 15.11 7.66
CA GLY A 91 -28.64 13.79 7.07
C GLY A 91 -28.16 13.84 5.60
N ASN A 92 -28.44 14.93 4.87
CA ASN A 92 -27.91 15.17 3.52
C ASN A 92 -26.40 15.45 3.48
N LEU A 93 -25.78 15.80 4.62
CA LEU A 93 -24.35 16.10 4.74
C LEU A 93 -23.51 14.87 4.37
N TRP A 94 -23.90 13.68 4.84
CA TRP A 94 -23.15 12.44 4.63
C TRP A 94 -23.01 12.08 3.14
N ARG A 95 -24.10 12.18 2.36
CA ARG A 95 -24.06 11.93 0.91
C ARG A 95 -23.15 12.94 0.18
N ALA A 96 -23.16 14.20 0.60
CA ALA A 96 -22.30 15.23 0.02
C ALA A 96 -20.82 15.02 0.37
N GLN A 97 -20.51 14.65 1.61
CA GLN A 97 -19.14 14.33 2.06
C GLN A 97 -18.59 13.09 1.35
N GLY A 98 -19.37 12.01 1.23
CA GLY A 98 -18.93 10.81 0.51
C GLY A 98 -18.62 11.07 -0.96
N ARG A 99 -19.45 11.86 -1.66
CA ARG A 99 -19.16 12.28 -3.05
C ARG A 99 -17.89 13.12 -3.13
N ARG A 100 -17.65 13.97 -2.14
CA ARG A 100 -16.45 14.82 -2.08
C ARG A 100 -15.18 13.99 -1.87
N ALA A 101 -15.19 13.08 -0.90
CA ALA A 101 -14.05 12.18 -0.65
C ALA A 101 -13.67 11.39 -1.91
N ARG A 102 -14.66 10.86 -2.64
CA ARG A 102 -14.42 10.19 -3.92
C ARG A 102 -13.78 11.10 -4.97
N LEU A 103 -14.17 12.38 -5.03
CA LEU A 103 -13.57 13.33 -5.97
C LEU A 103 -12.12 13.65 -5.59
N GLU A 104 -11.80 13.83 -4.30
CA GLU A 104 -10.42 14.03 -3.88
C GLU A 104 -9.56 12.80 -4.14
N LEU A 105 -10.10 11.58 -3.98
CA LEU A 105 -9.40 10.35 -4.35
C LEU A 105 -9.12 10.26 -5.85
N LYS A 106 -10.03 10.76 -6.70
CA LYS A 106 -9.78 10.90 -8.15
C LYS A 106 -8.64 11.89 -8.44
N ASN A 107 -8.57 13.00 -7.71
CA ASN A 107 -7.48 13.96 -7.86
C ASN A 107 -6.14 13.35 -7.41
N PHE A 108 -6.13 12.64 -6.28
CA PHE A 108 -4.97 11.90 -5.80
C PHE A 108 -4.47 10.90 -6.84
N ARG A 109 -5.37 10.05 -7.37
CA ARG A 109 -5.03 9.10 -8.42
C ARG A 109 -4.38 9.79 -9.62
N ARG A 110 -4.97 10.91 -10.08
CA ARG A 110 -4.42 11.68 -11.20
C ARG A 110 -3.01 12.20 -10.87
N HIS A 111 -2.81 12.76 -9.69
CA HIS A 111 -1.52 13.26 -9.25
C HIS A 111 -0.46 12.15 -9.22
N VAL A 112 -0.75 11.02 -8.54
CA VAL A 112 0.18 9.89 -8.45
C VAL A 112 0.51 9.34 -9.83
N MET A 113 -0.48 9.12 -10.70
CA MET A 113 -0.23 8.61 -12.05
C MET A 113 0.60 9.58 -12.90
N SER A 114 0.37 10.89 -12.79
CA SER A 114 1.17 11.89 -13.51
C SER A 114 2.61 11.94 -13.00
N GLN A 115 2.83 11.87 -11.69
CA GLN A 115 4.17 11.86 -11.10
C GLN A 115 4.90 10.54 -11.43
N SER A 116 4.25 9.39 -11.24
CA SER A 116 4.88 8.08 -11.43
C SER A 116 5.25 7.80 -12.88
N LEU A 117 4.50 8.32 -13.86
CA LEU A 117 4.82 8.14 -15.27
C LEU A 117 5.97 9.05 -15.75
N LEU A 118 6.15 10.22 -15.13
CA LEU A 118 7.12 11.21 -15.58
C LEU A 118 8.42 11.17 -14.79
N LYS A 119 8.35 10.76 -13.52
CA LYS A 119 9.37 10.97 -12.49
C LYS A 119 9.37 9.82 -11.48
N ALA A 120 9.35 8.57 -11.95
CA ALA A 120 9.29 7.40 -11.07
C ALA A 120 10.41 7.40 -10.03
N ASP A 121 11.64 7.73 -10.46
CA ASP A 121 12.84 7.71 -9.62
C ASP A 121 12.90 8.87 -8.60
N GLU A 122 12.05 9.89 -8.76
CA GLU A 122 11.95 11.02 -7.80
C GLU A 122 10.92 10.76 -6.69
N ILE A 123 10.13 9.68 -6.78
CA ILE A 123 9.10 9.35 -5.79
C ILE A 123 9.74 8.58 -4.65
N GLU A 124 10.22 9.33 -3.66
CA GLU A 124 10.68 8.76 -2.39
C GLU A 124 9.58 8.85 -1.33
N GLY A 125 9.25 7.70 -0.74
CA GLY A 125 8.28 7.59 0.35
C GLY A 125 8.96 7.36 1.68
N TRP A 126 8.41 7.92 2.75
CA TRP A 126 8.89 7.67 4.11
C TRP A 126 8.72 6.19 4.50
N ARG A 127 9.81 5.55 4.95
CA ARG A 127 9.92 4.10 5.18
C ARG A 127 9.89 3.66 6.64
N GLY A 128 9.63 4.57 7.58
CA GLY A 128 9.55 4.22 9.00
C GLY A 128 8.26 3.46 9.37
N GLU A 129 8.20 3.01 10.63
CA GLU A 129 7.01 2.40 11.23
C GLU A 129 6.53 3.23 12.43
N ILE A 130 5.21 3.41 12.50
CA ILE A 130 4.54 4.01 13.66
C ILE A 130 3.62 2.95 14.27
N ARG A 131 3.69 2.76 15.59
CA ARG A 131 2.78 1.93 16.37
C ARG A 131 2.40 2.63 17.66
N ASP A 132 1.14 2.53 18.06
CA ASP A 132 0.61 3.18 19.26
C ASP A 132 0.95 4.68 19.33
N SER A 133 0.86 5.36 18.18
CA SER A 133 1.22 6.78 18.01
C SER A 133 2.68 7.13 18.34
N LYS A 134 3.60 6.17 18.24
CA LYS A 134 5.04 6.38 18.41
C LYS A 134 5.79 5.84 17.22
N VAL A 135 6.82 6.56 16.79
CA VAL A 135 7.79 6.07 15.80
C VAL A 135 8.58 4.95 16.45
N VAL A 136 8.44 3.73 15.92
CA VAL A 136 9.17 2.54 16.39
C VAL A 136 10.32 2.16 15.45
N MET A 137 10.29 2.68 14.23
CA MET A 137 11.35 2.58 13.24
C MET A 137 11.39 3.89 12.46
N THR A 138 12.56 4.50 12.37
CA THR A 138 12.76 5.75 11.62
C THR A 138 12.84 5.50 10.12
N HIS A 139 12.79 6.56 9.33
CA HIS A 139 12.94 6.46 7.88
C HIS A 139 14.27 5.84 7.45
N GLU A 140 15.37 6.28 8.07
CA GLU A 140 16.73 5.83 7.76
C GLU A 140 16.91 4.34 8.08
N GLU A 141 16.43 3.91 9.25
CA GLU A 141 16.42 2.50 9.63
C GLU A 141 15.58 1.67 8.66
N GLY A 142 14.42 2.20 8.25
CA GLY A 142 13.52 1.59 7.27
C GLY A 142 14.20 1.35 5.92
N LEU A 143 14.87 2.37 5.39
CA LEU A 143 15.65 2.27 4.16
C LEU A 143 16.78 1.25 4.27
N ALA A 144 17.55 1.30 5.35
CA ALA A 144 18.65 0.35 5.57
C ALA A 144 18.17 -1.11 5.63
N ALA A 145 17.00 -1.35 6.25
CA ALA A 145 16.39 -2.67 6.29
C ALA A 145 15.90 -3.15 4.91
N GLU A 146 15.29 -2.27 4.12
CA GLU A 146 14.85 -2.58 2.75
C GLU A 146 16.05 -2.91 1.83
N GLU A 147 17.13 -2.11 1.88
CA GLU A 147 18.35 -2.36 1.10
C GLU A 147 18.98 -3.71 1.45
N LYS A 148 19.06 -4.03 2.74
CA LYS A 148 19.62 -5.29 3.21
C LYS A 148 18.79 -6.48 2.71
N ALA A 149 17.47 -6.38 2.79
CA ALA A 149 16.56 -7.42 2.29
C ALA A 149 16.66 -7.62 0.77
N GLN A 150 16.88 -6.54 0.01
CA GLN A 150 17.11 -6.63 -1.43
C GLN A 150 18.42 -7.34 -1.78
N LYS A 151 19.51 -7.03 -1.06
CA LYS A 151 20.82 -7.68 -1.24
C LYS A 151 20.77 -9.16 -0.88
N GLU A 152 20.19 -9.51 0.27
CA GLU A 152 20.04 -10.92 0.67
C GLU A 152 19.15 -11.71 -0.32
N GLY A 153 18.13 -11.06 -0.89
CA GLY A 153 17.29 -11.64 -1.94
C GLY A 153 18.01 -11.83 -3.28
N SER A 154 18.90 -10.91 -3.67
CA SER A 154 19.73 -11.08 -4.88
C SER A 154 20.76 -12.18 -4.71
N ASP A 155 21.41 -12.25 -3.54
CA ASP A 155 22.44 -13.26 -3.24
C ASP A 155 21.84 -14.67 -3.24
N GLN A 156 20.63 -14.87 -2.70
CA GLN A 156 19.89 -16.14 -2.80
C GLN A 156 19.50 -16.50 -4.24
N TYR A 157 19.21 -15.50 -5.08
CA TYR A 157 18.90 -15.72 -6.48
C TYR A 157 20.14 -16.12 -7.28
N GLU A 158 21.30 -15.49 -7.06
CA GLU A 158 22.57 -15.84 -7.70
C GLU A 158 23.06 -17.24 -7.30
N GLU A 159 22.98 -17.62 -6.01
CA GLU A 159 23.36 -18.96 -5.53
C GLU A 159 22.50 -20.08 -6.16
N SER A 160 21.28 -19.77 -6.60
CA SER A 160 20.38 -20.73 -7.24
C SER A 160 20.74 -21.08 -8.70
N TYR A 161 21.49 -20.21 -9.40
CA TYR A 161 21.95 -20.46 -10.77
C TYR A 161 23.26 -21.24 -10.84
N ASP A 162 24.09 -21.21 -9.80
CA ASP A 162 25.36 -21.95 -9.73
C ASP A 162 25.19 -23.42 -9.29
N ARG A 163 23.97 -23.84 -8.95
CA ARG A 163 23.68 -25.25 -8.65
C ARG A 163 23.32 -26.01 -9.94
N GLU A 164 24.33 -26.38 -10.72
CA GLU A 164 24.18 -27.35 -11.81
C GLU A 164 23.45 -28.62 -11.31
N PRO A 165 22.47 -29.17 -12.05
CA PRO A 165 21.98 -30.49 -11.76
C PRO A 165 23.09 -31.50 -12.06
N ALA A 166 23.72 -32.01 -11.00
CA ALA A 166 24.70 -33.08 -11.10
C ALA A 166 24.16 -34.22 -11.98
N LYS A 167 24.86 -34.47 -13.09
CA LYS A 167 24.54 -35.54 -14.05
C LYS A 167 24.38 -36.87 -13.32
N ALA A 168 23.16 -37.41 -13.31
CA ALA A 168 22.94 -38.80 -12.98
C ALA A 168 23.44 -39.68 -14.15
N SER A 169 24.70 -40.09 -14.08
CA SER A 169 25.19 -41.23 -14.87
C SER A 169 24.66 -42.52 -14.23
N SER A 170 23.84 -43.26 -14.97
CA SER A 170 23.63 -44.68 -14.69
C SER A 170 23.79 -45.46 -15.99
N SER A 171 25.01 -45.93 -16.22
CA SER A 171 25.27 -47.05 -17.11
C SER A 171 25.50 -48.29 -16.25
N SER A 172 24.60 -49.27 -16.34
CA SER A 172 25.00 -50.66 -16.18
C SER A 172 24.16 -51.54 -17.10
N SER A 173 24.79 -51.94 -18.20
CA SER A 173 24.37 -53.04 -19.05
C SER A 173 24.44 -54.35 -18.25
N SER A 174 23.35 -55.11 -18.23
CA SER A 174 23.43 -56.56 -18.14
C SER A 174 22.40 -57.19 -19.06
N LYS A 175 22.93 -58.05 -19.93
CA LYS A 175 22.25 -58.83 -20.97
C LYS A 175 21.91 -60.19 -20.35
N THR A 176 20.72 -60.78 -20.60
CA THR A 176 20.49 -62.23 -20.82
C THR A 176 19.02 -62.52 -21.22
N THR A 177 18.87 -62.86 -22.51
CA THR A 177 17.99 -63.85 -23.18
C THR A 177 16.55 -64.17 -22.71
N SER A 178 15.62 -63.90 -23.64
CA SER A 178 14.58 -64.77 -24.23
C SER A 178 13.60 -65.56 -23.35
N LYS A 179 12.29 -65.27 -23.51
CA LYS A 179 11.31 -66.28 -23.94
C LYS A 179 10.06 -65.67 -24.58
N LYS A 180 9.67 -66.34 -25.66
CA LYS A 180 8.58 -66.14 -26.62
C LYS A 180 7.22 -66.48 -26.00
N SER A 181 6.20 -65.65 -26.18
CA SER A 181 4.80 -66.09 -26.34
C SER A 181 3.91 -64.99 -26.92
N GLU A 182 3.57 -65.25 -28.17
CA GLU A 182 2.49 -64.75 -29.02
C GLU A 182 1.10 -64.87 -28.37
N LYS A 183 0.28 -63.81 -28.43
CA LYS A 183 -1.09 -63.80 -28.98
C LYS A 183 -1.85 -62.50 -28.67
N GLU A 184 -2.20 -61.78 -29.73
CA GLU A 184 -3.48 -61.06 -29.84
C GLU A 184 -4.61 -62.10 -30.03
N PRO A 185 -5.88 -61.82 -29.66
CA PRO A 185 -6.68 -60.89 -30.47
C PRO A 185 -7.67 -59.99 -29.70
N GLN A 186 -8.10 -58.97 -30.46
CA GLN A 186 -9.33 -58.17 -30.39
C GLN A 186 -10.53 -58.78 -29.62
N ALA A 187 -11.30 -57.92 -28.93
CA ALA A 187 -12.65 -57.50 -29.36
C ALA A 187 -13.47 -56.80 -28.25
N SER A 188 -14.09 -55.66 -28.62
CA SER A 188 -15.40 -55.11 -28.22
C SER A 188 -15.86 -55.18 -26.75
N ARG A 189 -16.23 -54.04 -26.16
CA ARG A 189 -17.53 -53.36 -26.34
C ARG A 189 -17.49 -51.96 -25.73
#